data_AF-A0A3C0ELT6-F1
#
_entry.id   AF-A0A3C0ELT6-F1
#
_cell.length_a   1.000
_cell.length_b   1.000
_cell.length_c   1.000
_cell.angle_alpha   90.00
_cell.angle_beta   90.00
_cell.angle_gamma   90.00
#
_symmetry.space_group_name_H-M   'P 1'
#
loop_
_entity.id
_entity.type
_entity.pdbx_description
1 polymer ?
#
loop_
_entity_poly.entity_id
_entity_poly.type
_entity_poly.pdbx_seq_one_letter_code
_entity_poly.pdbx_strand_id
1 'polypeptide(L)'
;MISKRQITGYLKHSKHVQTTCFPAQKANTMMLKPSDAYTAQFTTQHPDTAVAIDADATPTATATRNGTDDGAFNLTVTLIATGRYKITGTVPATYSAGDIIQITVNATVNGTNATAVIDHFQIDTKRNSDLIDFNPTTQSINVGQWAGNNVSSTDFSVLTYLDASISSRSTFDPQSDQVTAENIGTGSDSTDWTDTEKQQIRHRLGIDGDTSLPTNTGDLLDIKTILQAATRK
;
A
#
# COMPACT_ATOMS: atom_id res chain seq x y z
N MET A 1 62.63 -1.14 69.64
CA MET A 1 62.88 -0.49 68.33
C MET A 1 61.87 -1.05 67.33
N ILE A 2 60.81 -0.31 67.01
CA ILE A 2 59.74 -0.76 66.08
C ILE A 2 60.02 -0.12 64.71
N SER A 3 60.35 -0.97 63.74
CA SER A 3 60.67 -0.59 62.36
C SER A 3 59.40 -0.22 61.61
N LYS A 4 59.25 1.06 61.28
CA LYS A 4 58.19 1.56 60.38
C LYS A 4 58.58 1.21 58.93
N ARG A 5 58.02 0.12 58.38
CA ARG A 5 58.09 -0.14 56.94
C ARG A 5 57.07 0.75 56.23
N GLN A 6 57.54 1.71 55.44
CA GLN A 6 56.70 2.44 54.50
C GLN A 6 56.27 1.49 53.38
N ILE A 7 54.97 1.24 53.29
CA ILE A 7 54.34 0.59 52.14
C ILE A 7 54.16 1.69 51.09
N THR A 8 55.12 1.77 50.17
CA THR A 8 55.00 2.62 48.97
C THR A 8 53.93 2.01 48.08
N GLY A 9 52.69 2.49 48.24
CA GLY A 9 51.56 2.11 47.40
C GLY A 9 51.78 2.58 45.98
N TYR A 10 52.22 1.67 45.11
CA TYR A 10 52.23 1.87 43.67
C TYR A 10 50.79 1.69 43.17
N LEU A 11 49.98 2.74 43.26
CA LEU A 11 48.65 2.78 42.66
C LEU A 11 48.85 2.84 41.14
N LYS A 12 49.00 1.66 40.51
CA LYS A 12 48.92 1.53 39.05
C LYS A 12 47.57 2.12 38.66
N HIS A 13 47.59 3.31 38.09
CA HIS A 13 46.45 3.89 37.40
C HIS A 13 46.08 2.91 36.30
N SER A 14 45.14 2.03 36.60
CA SER A 14 44.43 1.25 35.61
C SER A 14 43.77 2.29 34.73
N LYS A 15 44.40 2.62 33.60
CA LYS A 15 43.75 3.41 32.55
C LYS A 15 42.43 2.69 32.32
N HIS A 16 41.35 3.33 32.75
CA HIS A 16 40.02 2.91 32.39
C HIS A 16 40.01 3.10 30.88
N VAL A 17 40.37 2.03 30.15
CA VAL A 17 40.20 1.95 28.71
C VAL A 17 38.71 2.11 28.57
N GLN A 18 38.28 3.34 28.26
CA GLN A 18 36.94 3.59 27.79
C GLN A 18 36.82 2.66 26.60
N THR A 19 36.19 1.51 26.80
CA THR A 19 35.62 0.72 25.74
C THR A 19 34.65 1.70 25.10
N THR A 20 35.11 2.38 24.06
CA THR A 20 34.28 3.24 23.23
C THR A 20 33.30 2.27 22.59
N CYS A 21 32.22 2.05 23.32
CA CYS A 21 31.04 1.39 22.84
C CYS A 21 30.72 2.05 21.51
N PHE A 22 30.92 1.29 20.43
CA PHE A 22 30.56 1.72 19.09
C PHE A 22 29.17 2.35 19.19
N PRO A 23 28.97 3.59 18.70
CA PRO A 23 27.65 4.20 18.74
C PRO A 23 26.73 3.23 18.03
N ALA A 24 25.80 2.65 18.80
CA ALA A 24 24.89 1.65 18.29
C ALA A 24 24.19 2.27 17.09
N GLN A 25 24.59 1.88 15.88
CA GLN A 25 23.84 2.26 14.71
C GLN A 25 22.44 1.69 14.97
N LYS A 26 21.44 2.57 14.92
CA LYS A 26 20.03 2.19 15.04
C LYS A 26 19.82 1.06 14.05
N ALA A 27 19.77 -0.18 14.54
CA ALA A 27 19.56 -1.33 13.71
C ALA A 27 18.19 -1.14 13.08
N ASN A 28 18.16 -0.96 11.75
CA ASN A 28 16.91 -1.17 11.04
C ASN A 28 16.61 -2.64 11.26
N THR A 29 15.60 -2.95 12.08
CA THR A 29 15.18 -4.32 12.33
C THR A 29 14.72 -4.89 10.99
N MET A 30 15.63 -5.59 10.30
CA MET A 30 15.30 -6.24 9.04
C MET A 30 14.50 -7.49 9.38
N MET A 31 13.22 -7.53 9.00
CA MET A 31 12.42 -8.75 9.10
C MET A 31 12.76 -9.63 7.90
N LEU A 32 13.27 -10.84 8.18
CA LEU A 32 13.65 -11.82 7.17
C LEU A 32 12.74 -13.04 7.28
N LYS A 33 12.51 -13.72 6.15
CA LYS A 33 11.75 -14.98 6.14
C LYS A 33 12.64 -16.19 5.83
N PRO A 34 12.15 -17.42 6.04
CA PRO A 34 12.87 -18.61 5.62
C PRO A 34 13.20 -18.54 4.12
N SER A 35 14.41 -18.98 3.77
CA SER A 35 15.00 -18.92 2.42
C SER A 35 15.37 -17.54 1.88
N ASP A 36 15.17 -16.45 2.62
CA ASP A 36 15.69 -15.15 2.18
C ASP A 36 17.22 -15.11 2.22
N ALA A 37 17.79 -14.28 1.34
CA ALA A 37 19.20 -13.96 1.39
C ALA A 37 19.49 -13.00 2.55
N TYR A 38 20.50 -13.32 3.34
CA TYR A 38 21.03 -12.48 4.41
C TYR A 38 22.27 -11.74 3.94
N THR A 39 22.36 -10.45 4.26
CA THR A 39 23.58 -9.66 4.07
C THR A 39 23.76 -8.66 5.21
N ALA A 40 24.98 -8.58 5.73
CA ALA A 40 25.38 -7.55 6.68
C ALA A 40 26.83 -7.13 6.42
N GLN A 41 27.25 -6.01 7.01
CA GLN A 41 28.63 -5.54 6.96
C GLN A 41 29.08 -5.13 8.34
N PHE A 42 30.37 -5.30 8.61
CA PHE A 42 31.01 -4.79 9.81
C PHE A 42 32.43 -4.34 9.48
N THR A 43 33.02 -3.57 10.39
CA THR A 43 34.40 -3.10 10.28
C THR A 43 35.24 -3.57 11.45
N THR A 44 36.50 -3.88 11.19
CA THR A 44 37.54 -4.08 12.20
C THR A 44 38.43 -2.84 12.25
N GLN A 45 38.93 -2.55 13.44
CA GLN A 45 39.80 -1.40 13.67
C GLN A 45 40.89 -1.76 14.65
N HIS A 46 42.04 -1.10 14.51
CA HIS A 46 43.13 -1.25 15.45
C HIS A 46 42.68 -0.77 16.84
N PRO A 47 42.87 -1.57 17.90
CA PRO A 47 42.28 -1.29 19.21
C PRO A 47 42.75 0.04 19.82
N ASP A 48 44.00 0.44 19.56
CA ASP A 48 44.57 1.67 20.13
C ASP A 48 44.36 2.94 19.29
N THR A 49 44.18 2.82 17.97
CA THR A 49 44.17 3.98 17.05
C THR A 49 42.82 4.20 16.38
N ALA A 50 41.89 3.25 16.50
CA ALA A 50 40.60 3.24 15.81
C ALA A 50 40.70 3.36 14.26
N VAL A 51 41.88 3.15 13.68
CA VAL A 51 42.07 3.10 12.24
C VAL A 51 41.60 1.73 11.74
N ALA A 52 40.84 1.73 10.64
CA ALA A 52 40.41 0.49 10.00
C ALA A 52 41.63 -0.34 9.55
N ILE A 53 41.65 -1.61 9.93
CA ILE A 53 42.72 -2.56 9.59
C ILE A 53 42.10 -3.93 9.41
N ASP A 54 42.68 -4.73 8.52
CA ASP A 54 42.27 -6.13 8.34
C ASP A 54 42.50 -6.93 9.63
N ALA A 55 41.64 -7.90 9.88
CA ALA A 55 41.83 -8.91 10.91
C ALA A 55 43.01 -9.84 10.55
N ASP A 56 43.64 -10.41 11.58
CA ASP A 56 44.82 -11.29 11.44
C ASP A 56 44.48 -12.60 10.70
N ALA A 57 43.21 -12.99 10.73
CA ALA A 57 42.62 -14.06 9.95
C ALA A 57 41.17 -13.69 9.56
N THR A 58 40.59 -14.38 8.58
CA THR A 58 39.19 -14.18 8.20
C THR A 58 38.29 -14.35 9.44
N PRO A 59 37.49 -13.33 9.80
CA PRO A 59 36.58 -13.44 10.93
C PRO A 59 35.56 -14.56 10.75
N THR A 60 35.05 -15.08 11.87
CA THR A 60 34.01 -16.11 11.89
C THR A 60 32.68 -15.49 12.31
N ALA A 61 31.60 -15.85 11.61
CA ALA A 61 30.25 -15.44 11.95
C ALA A 61 29.42 -16.66 12.37
N THR A 62 28.71 -16.54 13.48
CA THR A 62 27.82 -17.57 14.03
C THR A 62 26.41 -17.02 14.14
N ALA A 63 25.43 -17.80 13.73
CA ALA A 63 24.03 -17.53 14.03
C ALA A 63 23.64 -18.26 15.32
N THR A 64 22.96 -17.55 16.21
CA THR A 64 22.33 -18.13 17.40
C THR A 64 20.82 -17.98 17.24
N ARG A 65 20.08 -19.09 17.24
CA ARG A 65 18.61 -19.11 17.16
C ARG A 65 18.03 -19.40 18.54
N ASN A 66 17.18 -18.49 19.02
CA ASN A 66 16.51 -18.59 20.33
C ASN A 66 17.49 -18.88 21.48
N GLY A 67 18.69 -18.28 21.43
CA GLY A 67 19.73 -18.43 22.45
C GLY A 67 20.64 -19.67 22.31
N THR A 68 20.48 -20.50 21.26
CA THR A 68 21.37 -21.64 20.97
C THR A 68 22.07 -21.47 19.63
N ASP A 69 23.36 -21.80 19.56
CA ASP A 69 24.11 -21.74 18.30
C ASP A 69 23.50 -22.66 17.25
N ASP A 70 23.29 -22.12 16.05
CA ASP A 70 22.64 -22.80 14.95
C ASP A 70 23.61 -22.99 13.77
N GLY A 71 24.17 -24.20 13.69
CA GLY A 71 25.06 -24.59 12.58
C GLY A 71 24.34 -24.80 11.24
N ALA A 72 23.00 -24.77 11.19
CA ALA A 72 22.27 -24.89 9.93
C ALA A 72 22.32 -23.60 9.11
N PHE A 73 22.46 -22.44 9.76
CA PHE A 73 22.58 -21.15 9.09
C PHE A 73 24.05 -20.87 8.75
N ASN A 74 24.47 -21.36 7.59
CA ASN A 74 25.83 -21.16 7.09
C ASN A 74 26.05 -19.70 6.66
N LEU A 75 26.96 -19.03 7.35
CA LEU A 75 27.38 -17.66 7.07
C LEU A 75 28.79 -17.65 6.47
N THR A 76 28.99 -16.83 5.45
CA THR A 76 30.30 -16.58 4.83
C THR A 76 30.71 -15.14 5.11
N VAL A 77 31.96 -14.95 5.56
CA VAL A 77 32.56 -13.63 5.78
C VAL A 77 33.63 -13.38 4.72
N THR A 78 33.51 -12.27 4.00
CA THR A 78 34.44 -11.90 2.92
C THR A 78 34.96 -10.49 3.14
N LEU A 79 36.27 -10.29 2.97
CA LEU A 79 36.90 -8.97 2.95
C LEU A 79 36.48 -8.20 1.69
N ILE A 80 35.94 -6.99 1.83
CA ILE A 80 35.49 -6.16 0.70
C ILE A 80 36.27 -4.85 0.55
N ALA A 81 36.94 -4.41 1.60
CA ALA A 81 37.90 -3.31 1.63
C ALA A 81 38.71 -3.41 2.93
N THR A 82 39.80 -2.66 3.06
CA THR A 82 40.63 -2.66 4.28
C THR A 82 39.79 -2.45 5.55
N GLY A 83 39.84 -3.43 6.46
CA GLY A 83 39.08 -3.45 7.70
C GLY A 83 37.57 -3.48 7.54
N ARG A 84 37.03 -3.81 6.35
CA ARG A 84 35.58 -3.91 6.11
C ARG A 84 35.22 -5.25 5.50
N TYR A 85 34.30 -5.93 6.17
CA TYR A 85 33.88 -7.28 5.84
C TYR A 85 32.39 -7.33 5.53
N LYS A 86 32.00 -8.23 4.65
CA LYS A 86 30.60 -8.55 4.32
C LYS A 86 30.28 -9.95 4.80
N ILE A 87 29.16 -10.09 5.51
CA ILE A 87 28.56 -11.37 5.89
C ILE A 87 27.46 -11.68 4.88
N THR A 88 27.43 -12.89 4.34
CA THR A 88 26.35 -13.38 3.48
C THR A 88 25.91 -14.77 3.89
N GLY A 89 24.63 -15.09 3.71
CA GLY A 89 24.09 -16.43 3.89
C GLY A 89 22.66 -16.53 3.35
N THR A 90 22.04 -17.70 3.52
CA THR A 90 20.61 -17.91 3.24
C THR A 90 19.95 -18.39 4.52
N VAL A 91 18.89 -17.72 4.94
CA VAL A 91 18.12 -18.11 6.12
C VAL A 91 17.57 -19.52 5.89
N PRO A 92 17.82 -20.50 6.78
CA PRO A 92 17.35 -21.86 6.57
C PRO A 92 15.83 -21.93 6.38
N ALA A 93 15.39 -22.75 5.43
CA ALA A 93 13.96 -22.97 5.16
C ALA A 93 13.19 -23.59 6.35
N THR A 94 13.91 -24.19 7.30
CA THR A 94 13.37 -24.83 8.51
C THR A 94 13.08 -23.85 9.65
N TYR A 95 13.43 -22.57 9.50
CA TYR A 95 13.13 -21.56 10.50
C TYR A 95 11.63 -21.27 10.55
N SER A 96 11.11 -21.02 11.74
CA SER A 96 9.69 -20.75 11.98
C SER A 96 9.47 -19.26 12.25
N ALA A 97 8.28 -18.75 11.91
CA ALA A 97 7.90 -17.42 12.35
C ALA A 97 8.03 -17.29 13.86
N GLY A 98 8.58 -16.16 14.29
CA GLY A 98 8.83 -15.86 15.68
C GLY A 98 10.22 -16.21 16.17
N ASP A 99 10.99 -17.04 15.45
CA ASP A 99 12.37 -17.37 15.81
C ASP A 99 13.21 -16.09 15.91
N ILE A 100 13.93 -15.93 17.01
CA ILE A 100 14.84 -14.81 17.26
C ILE A 100 16.24 -15.22 16.86
N ILE A 101 16.82 -14.50 15.91
CA ILE A 101 18.15 -14.77 15.36
C ILE A 101 19.09 -13.64 15.78
N GLN A 102 20.23 -14.04 16.34
CA GLN A 102 21.34 -13.15 16.64
C GLN A 102 22.54 -13.56 15.79
N ILE A 103 23.18 -12.60 15.12
CA ILE A 103 24.41 -12.83 14.36
C ILE A 103 25.57 -12.27 15.17
N THR A 104 26.52 -13.13 15.53
CA THR A 104 27.70 -12.78 16.29
C THR A 104 28.94 -13.02 15.46
N VAL A 105 29.91 -12.10 15.52
CA VAL A 105 31.20 -12.23 14.84
C VAL A 105 32.32 -12.30 15.87
N ASN A 106 33.27 -13.21 15.63
CA ASN A 106 34.54 -13.28 16.34
C ASN A 106 35.69 -12.93 15.37
N ALA A 107 36.52 -11.96 15.76
CA ALA A 107 37.65 -11.48 14.98
C ALA A 107 38.87 -11.26 15.88
N THR A 108 40.06 -11.58 15.36
CA THR A 108 41.33 -11.22 16.00
C THR A 108 41.99 -10.11 15.20
N VAL A 109 42.34 -9.01 15.85
CA VAL A 109 42.99 -7.84 15.24
C VAL A 109 44.22 -7.50 16.06
N ASN A 110 45.41 -7.56 15.45
CA ASN A 110 46.69 -7.31 16.10
C ASN A 110 46.86 -8.15 17.39
N GLY A 111 46.53 -9.44 17.31
CA GLY A 111 46.58 -10.41 18.42
C GLY A 111 45.46 -10.28 19.45
N THR A 112 44.57 -9.29 19.33
CA THR A 112 43.45 -9.09 20.26
C THR A 112 42.18 -9.72 19.69
N ASN A 113 41.64 -10.71 20.40
CA ASN A 113 40.36 -11.33 20.04
C ASN A 113 39.18 -10.55 20.60
N ALA A 114 38.18 -10.28 19.76
CA ALA A 114 36.95 -9.58 20.13
C ALA A 114 35.73 -10.26 19.53
N THR A 115 34.63 -10.25 20.29
CA THR A 115 33.33 -10.79 19.89
C THR A 115 32.29 -9.69 19.95
N ALA A 116 31.47 -9.57 18.91
CA ALA A 116 30.42 -8.56 18.81
C ALA A 116 29.16 -9.12 18.17
N VAL A 117 28.00 -8.67 18.65
CA VAL A 117 26.71 -8.87 17.98
C VAL A 117 26.60 -7.86 16.84
N ILE A 118 26.47 -8.35 15.62
CA ILE A 118 26.39 -7.51 14.42
C ILE A 118 24.94 -7.25 14.03
N ASP A 119 24.06 -8.22 14.27
CA ASP A 119 22.66 -8.12 13.87
C ASP A 119 21.76 -8.93 14.80
N HIS A 120 20.49 -8.54 14.84
CA HIS A 120 19.45 -9.19 15.62
C HIS A 120 18.10 -8.97 14.95
N PHE A 121 17.43 -10.06 14.57
CA PHE A 121 16.15 -10.02 13.89
C PHE A 121 15.24 -11.18 14.29
N GLN A 122 13.95 -11.02 14.03
CA GLN A 122 12.95 -12.05 14.21
C GLN A 122 12.50 -12.56 12.84
N ILE A 123 12.32 -13.87 12.70
CA ILE A 123 11.79 -14.47 11.49
C ILE A 123 10.30 -14.14 11.37
N ASP A 124 9.91 -13.64 10.20
CA ASP A 124 8.52 -13.47 9.84
C ASP A 124 8.11 -14.45 8.74
N THR A 125 6.90 -14.97 8.85
CA THR A 125 6.22 -15.72 7.79
C THR A 125 5.65 -14.83 6.69
N LYS A 126 5.45 -13.53 6.96
CA LYS A 126 4.78 -12.61 6.04
C LYS A 126 5.80 -11.59 5.51
N ARG A 127 5.99 -11.55 4.19
CA ARG A 127 6.70 -10.43 3.54
C ARG A 127 5.77 -9.21 3.57
N ASN A 128 5.71 -8.42 4.63
CA ASN A 128 4.90 -7.18 4.62
C ASN A 128 3.50 -7.38 3.97
N SER A 129 2.84 -8.49 4.32
CA SER A 129 1.60 -8.95 3.68
C SER A 129 0.39 -8.11 4.09
N ASP A 130 0.58 -6.96 4.74
CA ASP A 130 -0.50 -5.99 4.92
C ASP A 130 -0.73 -5.15 3.65
N LEU A 131 0.23 -5.07 2.70
CA LEU A 131 0.11 -4.15 1.56
C LEU A 131 0.51 -4.65 0.16
N ILE A 132 1.36 -5.68 -0.01
CA ILE A 132 1.83 -6.09 -1.36
C ILE A 132 1.72 -7.60 -1.62
N ASP A 133 0.56 -8.15 -1.31
CA ASP A 133 0.08 -9.35 -2.01
C ASP A 133 -1.16 -9.03 -2.85
N PHE A 134 -1.49 -7.76 -3.10
CA PHE A 134 -2.60 -7.41 -3.98
C PHE A 134 -2.33 -7.90 -5.41
N ASN A 135 -2.70 -9.13 -5.70
CA ASN A 135 -2.82 -9.64 -7.04
C ASN A 135 -4.20 -9.24 -7.55
N PRO A 136 -4.32 -8.21 -8.42
CA PRO A 136 -5.62 -7.74 -8.91
C PRO A 136 -6.39 -8.83 -9.68
N THR A 137 -5.72 -9.91 -10.10
CA THR A 137 -6.36 -11.04 -10.78
C THR A 137 -6.93 -12.11 -9.85
N THR A 138 -6.54 -12.14 -8.56
CA THR A 138 -7.01 -13.18 -7.61
C THR A 138 -7.49 -12.63 -6.27
N GLN A 139 -7.28 -11.34 -5.98
CA GLN A 139 -7.71 -10.72 -4.73
C GLN A 139 -8.79 -9.69 -5.03
N SER A 140 -10.02 -9.99 -4.62
CA SER A 140 -11.07 -8.99 -4.52
C SER A 140 -10.73 -8.06 -3.36
N ILE A 141 -10.54 -6.76 -3.63
CA ILE A 141 -10.64 -5.75 -2.57
C ILE A 141 -12.07 -5.82 -2.08
N ASN A 142 -12.28 -6.28 -0.86
CA ASN A 142 -13.59 -6.12 -0.23
C ASN A 142 -13.68 -4.64 0.15
N VAL A 143 -14.21 -3.81 -0.75
CA VAL A 143 -14.29 -2.35 -0.60
C VAL A 143 -15.28 -1.91 0.48
N GLY A 144 -15.78 -2.86 1.27
CA GLY A 144 -16.86 -2.70 2.23
C GLY A 144 -18.13 -3.36 1.72
N GLN A 145 -18.90 -3.95 2.65
CA GLN A 145 -20.29 -4.31 2.41
C GLN A 145 -21.09 -3.02 2.29
N TRP A 146 -21.36 -2.55 1.08
CA TRP A 146 -22.41 -1.55 0.92
C TRP A 146 -23.76 -2.29 0.90
N ALA A 147 -24.57 -2.07 1.93
CA ALA A 147 -25.91 -2.63 2.07
C ALA A 147 -26.01 -4.18 2.06
N GLY A 148 -25.00 -4.88 2.60
CA GLY A 148 -25.06 -6.34 2.80
C GLY A 148 -24.80 -7.18 1.55
N ASN A 149 -24.53 -6.56 0.40
CA ASN A 149 -24.12 -7.25 -0.82
C ASN A 149 -22.59 -7.16 -0.99
N ASN A 150 -21.96 -8.28 -1.32
CA ASN A 150 -20.54 -8.30 -1.69
C ASN A 150 -20.39 -7.64 -3.07
N VAL A 151 -19.68 -6.51 -3.13
CA VAL A 151 -19.37 -5.81 -4.39
C VAL A 151 -18.14 -6.48 -5.03
N SER A 152 -18.34 -7.11 -6.18
CA SER A 152 -17.27 -7.76 -6.95
C SER A 152 -16.56 -6.74 -7.86
N SER A 153 -15.28 -6.99 -8.21
CA SER A 153 -14.58 -6.19 -9.23
C SER A 153 -15.23 -6.27 -10.61
N THR A 154 -16.03 -7.31 -10.88
CA THR A 154 -16.86 -7.41 -12.08
C THR A 154 -18.01 -6.41 -12.09
N ASP A 155 -18.49 -6.00 -10.91
CA ASP A 155 -19.58 -5.03 -10.75
C ASP A 155 -19.12 -3.59 -11.08
N PHE A 156 -17.81 -3.33 -11.12
CA PHE A 156 -17.26 -2.04 -11.55
C PHE A 156 -17.45 -1.75 -13.05
N SER A 157 -17.68 -2.77 -13.88
CA SER A 157 -18.05 -2.56 -15.28
C SER A 157 -19.44 -1.90 -15.43
N VAL A 158 -20.29 -2.01 -14.41
CA VAL A 158 -21.58 -1.31 -14.36
C VAL A 158 -21.36 0.19 -14.14
N LEU A 159 -20.30 0.59 -13.43
CA LEU A 159 -19.97 2.00 -13.19
C LEU A 159 -19.50 2.72 -14.46
N THR A 160 -18.84 2.04 -15.39
CA THR A 160 -18.48 2.63 -16.70
C THR A 160 -19.68 2.98 -17.58
N TYR A 161 -20.85 2.38 -17.33
CA TYR A 161 -22.09 2.74 -18.02
C TYR A 161 -22.94 3.78 -17.28
N LEU A 162 -22.69 4.02 -15.98
CA LEU A 162 -23.37 5.08 -15.22
C LEU A 162 -22.77 6.48 -15.45
N ASP A 163 -21.50 6.58 -15.83
CA ASP A 163 -20.76 7.85 -15.84
C ASP A 163 -21.18 8.83 -16.95
N ALA A 164 -21.62 8.35 -18.12
CA ALA A 164 -21.91 9.28 -19.21
C ALA A 164 -23.32 9.90 -19.19
N SER A 165 -24.34 9.18 -18.69
CA SER A 165 -25.74 9.63 -18.79
C SER A 165 -26.31 10.18 -17.48
N ILE A 166 -25.78 9.76 -16.32
CA ILE A 166 -26.29 10.19 -15.00
C ILE A 166 -25.48 11.38 -14.45
N SER A 167 -24.18 11.49 -14.78
CA SER A 167 -23.30 12.55 -14.26
C SER A 167 -23.73 13.98 -14.63
N SER A 168 -24.54 14.17 -15.67
CA SER A 168 -24.99 15.52 -16.05
C SER A 168 -26.29 15.96 -15.37
N ARG A 169 -26.97 15.08 -14.60
CA ARG A 169 -28.34 15.34 -14.12
C ARG A 169 -28.68 14.90 -12.69
N SER A 170 -27.75 14.30 -11.95
CA SER A 170 -27.91 14.07 -10.52
C SER A 170 -27.05 15.04 -9.72
N THR A 171 -27.64 15.77 -8.78
CA THR A 171 -26.87 16.58 -7.83
C THR A 171 -26.85 15.84 -6.50
N PHE A 172 -25.65 15.53 -5.99
CA PHE A 172 -25.51 14.98 -4.65
C PHE A 172 -25.66 16.10 -3.63
N ASP A 173 -26.59 15.97 -2.68
CA ASP A 173 -26.71 16.87 -1.55
C ASP A 173 -26.00 16.26 -0.33
N PRO A 174 -24.82 16.78 0.06
CA PRO A 174 -24.03 16.21 1.14
C PRO A 174 -24.65 16.41 2.53
N GLN A 175 -25.70 17.25 2.67
CA GLN A 175 -26.35 17.48 3.97
C GLN A 175 -27.44 16.46 4.28
N SER A 176 -28.02 15.85 3.25
CA SER A 176 -29.12 14.89 3.40
C SER A 176 -28.71 13.44 3.11
N ASP A 177 -27.50 13.20 2.58
CA ASP A 177 -27.07 11.88 2.07
C ASP A 177 -28.09 11.28 1.08
N GLN A 178 -28.75 12.16 0.32
CA GLN A 178 -29.72 11.80 -0.70
C GLN A 178 -29.15 12.15 -2.08
N VAL A 179 -29.39 11.25 -3.05
CA VAL A 179 -29.23 11.56 -4.46
C VAL A 179 -30.59 12.02 -4.97
N THR A 180 -30.75 13.31 -5.20
CA THR A 180 -31.90 13.82 -5.95
C THR A 180 -31.61 13.62 -7.43
N ALA A 181 -32.18 12.54 -7.99
CA ALA A 181 -32.40 12.51 -9.42
C ALA A 181 -33.44 13.60 -9.71
N GLU A 182 -33.12 14.56 -10.59
CA GLU A 182 -34.19 15.31 -11.24
C GLU A 182 -35.15 14.27 -11.80
N ASN A 183 -36.36 14.26 -11.25
CA ASN A 183 -37.39 13.32 -11.62
C ASN A 183 -37.44 13.30 -13.15
N ILE A 184 -37.35 12.11 -13.77
CA ILE A 184 -37.81 11.92 -15.15
C ILE A 184 -39.34 12.00 -15.08
N GLY A 185 -39.85 13.12 -14.56
CA GLY A 185 -41.20 13.52 -14.75
C GLY A 185 -41.33 13.68 -16.24
N THR A 186 -42.02 12.72 -16.85
CA THR A 186 -42.95 12.99 -17.94
C THR A 186 -43.57 14.36 -17.65
N GLY A 187 -43.06 15.42 -18.28
CA GLY A 187 -43.36 16.79 -17.91
C GLY A 187 -44.85 16.99 -17.78
N SER A 188 -45.35 17.02 -16.55
CA SER A 188 -46.78 16.99 -16.27
C SER A 188 -47.45 18.35 -16.39
N ASP A 189 -46.73 19.39 -16.85
CA ASP A 189 -47.29 20.73 -17.03
C ASP A 189 -46.85 21.43 -18.33
N SER A 190 -46.08 20.76 -19.20
CA SER A 190 -46.00 21.13 -20.62
C SER A 190 -46.82 20.14 -21.41
N THR A 191 -48.14 20.34 -21.46
CA THR A 191 -48.83 19.81 -22.63
C THR A 191 -48.24 20.57 -23.81
N ASP A 192 -47.38 19.92 -24.59
CA ASP A 192 -46.79 20.46 -25.84
C ASP A 192 -47.85 20.94 -26.84
N TRP A 193 -49.13 20.76 -26.52
CA TRP A 193 -50.26 21.22 -27.29
C TRP A 193 -50.78 22.51 -26.69
N THR A 194 -50.71 23.57 -27.48
CA THR A 194 -51.40 24.82 -27.21
C THR A 194 -52.91 24.58 -27.06
N ASP A 195 -53.60 25.46 -26.33
CA ASP A 195 -55.06 25.36 -26.19
C ASP A 195 -55.78 25.40 -27.55
N THR A 196 -55.18 26.08 -28.54
CA THR A 196 -55.60 26.08 -29.95
C THR A 196 -55.53 24.69 -30.57
N GLU A 197 -54.41 23.98 -30.43
CA GLU A 197 -54.25 22.62 -30.97
C GLU A 197 -55.19 21.63 -30.30
N LYS A 198 -55.37 21.75 -28.99
CA LYS A 198 -56.36 20.94 -28.26
C LYS A 198 -57.79 21.17 -28.78
N GLN A 199 -58.18 22.43 -29.01
CA GLN A 199 -59.48 22.76 -29.59
C GLN A 199 -59.66 22.22 -31.01
N GLN A 200 -58.63 22.35 -31.86
CA GLN A 200 -58.68 21.81 -33.23
C GLN A 200 -58.89 20.29 -33.26
N ILE A 201 -58.22 19.55 -32.37
CA ILE A 201 -58.33 18.09 -32.29
C ILE A 201 -59.71 17.68 -31.76
N ARG A 202 -60.22 18.35 -30.71
CA ARG A 202 -61.57 18.07 -30.17
C ARG A 202 -62.66 18.35 -31.21
N HIS A 203 -62.55 19.45 -31.97
CA HIS A 203 -63.48 19.76 -33.07
C HIS A 203 -63.42 18.69 -34.18
N ARG A 204 -62.22 18.30 -34.63
CA ARG A 204 -62.06 17.27 -35.69
C ARG A 204 -62.62 15.91 -35.28
N LEU A 205 -62.50 15.55 -34.01
CA LEU A 205 -63.00 14.28 -33.49
C LEU A 205 -64.49 14.36 -33.08
N GLY A 206 -65.11 15.53 -33.11
CA GLY A 206 -66.51 15.73 -32.75
C GLY A 206 -66.81 15.47 -31.27
N ILE A 207 -65.81 15.57 -30.40
CA ILE A 207 -65.91 15.11 -28.99
C ILE A 207 -66.81 16.05 -28.17
N ASP A 208 -66.78 17.36 -28.43
CA ASP A 208 -67.42 18.35 -27.56
C ASP A 208 -68.78 18.84 -28.07
N GLY A 209 -69.24 18.35 -29.24
CA GLY A 209 -70.49 18.81 -29.87
C GLY A 209 -70.50 20.28 -30.33
N ASP A 210 -69.40 21.00 -30.13
CA ASP A 210 -69.23 22.39 -30.57
C ASP A 210 -68.94 22.42 -32.08
N THR A 211 -69.85 23.05 -32.85
CA THR A 211 -69.76 23.17 -34.31
C THR A 211 -69.02 24.42 -34.76
N SER A 212 -68.56 25.26 -33.83
CA SER A 212 -67.82 26.46 -34.17
C SER A 212 -66.38 26.11 -34.58
N LEU A 213 -66.01 26.49 -35.81
CA LEU A 213 -64.69 26.26 -36.37
C LEU A 213 -63.63 27.04 -35.57
N PRO A 214 -62.51 26.41 -35.15
CA PRO A 214 -61.43 27.11 -34.45
C PRO A 214 -60.92 28.29 -35.30
N THR A 215 -60.88 29.50 -34.71
CA THR A 215 -60.67 30.76 -35.43
C THR A 215 -59.24 31.01 -35.90
N ASN A 216 -58.27 30.17 -35.50
CA ASN A 216 -56.89 30.24 -35.95
C ASN A 216 -56.49 28.95 -36.65
N THR A 217 -56.73 28.88 -37.96
CA THR A 217 -56.09 27.91 -38.86
C THR A 217 -54.64 28.33 -39.11
N GLY A 218 -53.79 28.17 -38.09
CA GLY A 218 -52.35 28.14 -38.31
C GLY A 218 -51.99 26.92 -39.16
N ASP A 219 -51.62 27.15 -40.41
CA ASP A 219 -50.90 26.31 -41.38
C ASP A 219 -51.26 24.83 -41.61
N LEU A 220 -52.33 24.32 -41.01
CA LEU A 220 -52.91 23.05 -41.44
C LEU A 220 -53.76 23.29 -42.69
N LEU A 221 -53.11 23.29 -43.85
CA LEU A 221 -53.77 23.20 -45.16
C LEU A 221 -54.93 22.22 -45.08
N ASP A 222 -56.15 22.72 -45.28
CA ASP A 222 -57.36 21.91 -45.26
C ASP A 222 -57.19 20.73 -46.23
N ILE A 223 -57.36 19.50 -45.73
CA ILE A 223 -57.25 18.27 -46.54
C ILE A 223 -58.20 18.34 -47.74
N LYS A 224 -59.32 19.07 -47.65
CA LYS A 224 -60.20 19.32 -48.80
C LYS A 224 -59.52 20.11 -49.92
N THR A 225 -58.67 21.08 -49.58
CA THR A 225 -57.90 21.86 -50.55
C THR A 225 -56.86 20.98 -51.25
N ILE A 226 -56.20 20.07 -50.52
CA ILE A 226 -55.26 19.08 -51.09
C ILE A 226 -56.00 18.10 -52.00
N LEU A 227 -57.17 17.59 -51.60
CA LEU A 227 -57.97 16.69 -52.43
C LEU A 227 -58.50 17.37 -53.70
N GLN A 228 -58.95 18.62 -53.62
CA GLN A 228 -59.42 19.39 -54.78
C GLN A 228 -58.28 19.73 -55.75
N ALA A 229 -57.07 19.98 -55.26
CA ALA A 229 -55.89 20.14 -56.11
C ALA A 229 -55.52 18.82 -56.82
N ALA A 230 -55.69 17.68 -56.16
CA ALA A 230 -55.41 16.36 -56.75
C ALA A 230 -56.42 15.91 -57.81
N THR A 231 -57.66 16.45 -57.80
CA THR A 231 -58.71 16.10 -58.79
C THR A 231 -58.73 16.99 -60.03
N ARG A 232 -57.92 18.05 -60.11
CA ARG A 232 -57.77 18.89 -61.31
C ARG A 232 -56.60 18.46 -62.20
N LYS A 233 -56.53 17.17 -62.53
CA LYS A 233 -55.69 16.64 -63.62
C LYS A 233 -56.55 16.03 -64.70
#